data_AF-F3FYQ1-F1
#
_entry.id   AF-F3FYQ1-F1
#
_cell.length_a   1.000
_cell.length_b   1.000
_cell.length_c   1.000
_cell.angle_alpha   90.00
_cell.angle_beta   90.00
_cell.angle_gamma   90.00
#
_symmetry.space_group_name_H-M   'P 1'
#
loop_
_entity.id
_entity.type
_entity.pdbx_description
1 polymer ?
#
loop_
_entity_poly.entity_id
_entity_poly.type
_entity_poly.pdbx_seq_one_letter_code
_entity_poly.pdbx_strand_id
1 'polypeptide(L)' 'AADLLELAPGQRVLDACCAPGGKTCHLLEVQPQLSGVVAVDLEAKRLVRV' A
#
# COMPACT_ATOMS: atom_id res chain seq x y z
N ALA A 1 -9.60 -2.70 -5.33
CA ALA A 1 -8.21 -2.57 -5.89
C ALA A 1 -7.30 -3.60 -5.24
N ALA A 2 -7.27 -3.65 -3.90
CA ALA A 2 -6.72 -4.78 -3.16
C ALA A 2 -7.33 -6.13 -3.58
N ASP A 3 -8.61 -6.14 -3.93
CA ASP A 3 -9.36 -7.34 -4.36
C ASP A 3 -8.82 -8.00 -5.64
N LEU A 4 -8.06 -7.25 -6.46
CA LEU A 4 -7.45 -7.76 -7.69
C LEU A 4 -6.00 -8.23 -7.48
N LEU A 5 -5.41 -7.95 -6.31
CA LEU A 5 -4.00 -8.20 -6.01
C LEU A 5 -3.76 -9.55 -5.34
N GLU A 6 -4.82 -10.34 -5.11
CA GLU A 6 -4.75 -11.71 -4.54
C GLU A 6 -3.79 -11.83 -3.35
N LEU A 7 -3.91 -10.89 -2.41
CA LEU A 7 -2.97 -10.74 -1.30
C LEU A 7 -2.96 -11.99 -0.39
N ALA A 8 -1.77 -12.52 -0.15
CA ALA A 8 -1.53 -13.65 0.73
C ALA A 8 -0.77 -13.24 2.01
N PRO A 9 -1.00 -13.93 3.14
CA PRO A 9 -0.20 -13.74 4.35
C PRO A 9 1.30 -13.88 4.09
N GLY A 10 2.10 -13.08 4.78
CA GLY A 10 3.56 -13.08 4.67
C GLY A 10 4.13 -12.39 3.43
N GLN A 11 3.30 -11.95 2.48
CA GLN A 11 3.79 -11.22 1.30
C GLN A 11 4.34 -9.83 1.64
N ARG A 12 5.32 -9.39 0.85
CA ARG A 12 5.78 -8.00 0.81
C ARG A 12 5.19 -7.31 -0.40
N VAL A 13 4.61 -6.13 -0.20
CA VAL A 13 3.91 -5.38 -1.26
C VAL A 13 4.59 -4.04 -1.49
N LEU A 14 4.65 -3.60 -2.74
CA LEU A 14 5.07 -2.26 -3.15
C LEU A 14 3.85 -1.49 -3.67
N ASP A 15 3.50 -0.39 -3.01
CA ASP A 15 2.57 0.61 -3.53
C ASP A 15 3.38 1.73 -4.21
N ALA A 16 3.44 1.70 -5.54
CA ALA A 16 4.31 2.56 -6.33
C ALA A 16 3.78 4.00 -6.55
N CYS A 17 2.53 4.28 -6.15
CA CYS A 17 1.91 5.61 -6.27
C CYS A 17 0.95 5.79 -5.10
N CYS A 18 1.53 5.88 -3.91
CA CYS A 18 0.76 5.70 -2.69
C CYS A 18 -0.07 6.92 -2.31
N ALA A 19 0.36 8.14 -2.63
CA ALA A 19 -0.30 9.33 -2.10
C ALA A 19 -1.74 9.44 -2.63
N PRO A 20 -2.72 9.84 -1.80
CA PRO A 20 -2.60 10.31 -0.41
C PRO A 20 -2.61 9.20 0.67
N GLY A 21 -2.45 7.93 0.32
CA GLY A 21 -2.29 6.81 1.26
C GLY A 21 -3.46 5.84 1.32
N GLY A 22 -4.64 6.22 0.80
CA GLY A 22 -5.86 5.41 0.94
C GLY A 22 -5.80 4.01 0.34
N LYS A 23 -5.01 3.80 -0.73
CA LYS A 23 -4.81 2.46 -1.32
C LYS A 23 -3.92 1.61 -0.43
N THR A 24 -2.85 2.19 0.10
CA THR A 24 -1.95 1.55 1.06
C THR A 24 -2.71 1.09 2.30
N CYS A 25 -3.58 1.95 2.88
CA CYS A 25 -4.44 1.57 3.99
C CYS A 25 -5.36 0.41 3.62
N HIS A 26 -6.04 0.51 2.48
CA HIS A 26 -6.94 -0.55 2.02
C HIS A 26 -6.22 -1.91 1.83
N LEU A 27 -4.97 -1.92 1.36
CA LEU A 27 -4.15 -3.14 1.27
C LEU A 27 -3.90 -3.78 2.65
N LEU A 28 -3.55 -2.97 3.65
CA LEU A 28 -3.30 -3.41 5.02
C LEU A 28 -4.58 -3.89 5.72
N GLU A 29 -5.72 -3.27 5.43
CA GLU A 29 -7.03 -3.69 5.94
C GLU A 29 -7.47 -5.03 5.35
N VAL A 30 -7.26 -5.24 4.04
CA VAL A 30 -7.65 -6.48 3.36
C VAL A 30 -6.75 -7.66 3.76
N GLN A 31 -5.45 -7.43 3.96
CA GLN A 31 -4.52 -8.48 4.40
C GLN A 31 -3.65 -7.99 5.57
N PRO A 32 -4.12 -8.15 6.82
CA PRO A 32 -3.38 -7.70 8.00
C PRO A 32 -2.12 -8.54 8.30
N GLN A 33 -1.95 -9.70 7.65
CA GLN A 33 -0.79 -10.57 7.84
C GLN A 33 0.31 -10.36 6.78
N LEU A 34 0.29 -9.26 6.03
CA LEU A 34 1.41 -8.91 5.16
C LEU A 34 2.68 -8.75 6.00
N SER A 35 3.82 -9.21 5.48
CA SER A 35 5.11 -9.01 6.16
C SER A 35 5.60 -7.56 6.08
N GLY A 36 5.07 -6.79 5.12
CA GLY A 36 5.23 -5.34 5.07
C GLY A 36 4.79 -4.74 3.75
N VAL A 37 4.52 -3.43 3.78
CA VAL A 37 4.20 -2.63 2.60
C VAL A 37 5.22 -1.51 2.49
N VAL A 38 5.84 -1.37 1.32
CA VAL A 38 6.66 -0.19 0.98
C VAL A 38 5.79 0.70 0.10
N ALA A 39 5.58 1.93 0.54
CA ALA A 39 4.76 2.91 -0.16
C ALA A 39 5.65 4.04 -0.67
N VAL A 40 5.61 4.29 -1.97
CA VAL A 40 6.39 5.35 -2.61
C VAL A 40 5.48 6.21 -3.48
N ASP A 41 5.87 7.48 -3.64
CA ASP A 41 5.26 8.39 -4.58
C ASP A 41 6.36 9.25 -5.22
N LEU A 42 6.23 9.53 -6.52
CA LEU A 42 7.21 10.32 -7.25
C LEU A 42 7.19 11.80 -6.81
N GLU A 43 6.04 12.30 -6.39
CA GLU A 43 5.86 13.70 -6.03
C GLU A 43 5.99 13.90 -4.53
N ALA A 44 7.16 14.39 -4.08
CA ALA A 44 7.42 14.66 -2.66
C ALA A 44 6.34 15.55 -1.99
N LYS A 45 5.72 16.46 -2.75
CA LYS A 45 4.64 17.33 -2.24
C LYS A 45 3.38 16.55 -1.85
N ARG A 46 3.11 15.42 -2.51
CA ARG A 46 1.95 14.56 -2.24
C ARG A 46 2.16 13.65 -1.04
N LEU A 47 3.42 13.31 -0.73
CA LEU A 47 3.80 12.52 0.45
C LEU A 47 3.55 13.22 1.79
N VAL A 48 3.35 14.55 1.81
CA VAL A 48 3.09 15.31 3.05
C VAL A 48 1.84 14.83 3.79
N ARG A 49 0.93 14.12 3.10
CA ARG A 49 -0.34 13.62 3.64
C ARG A 49 -0.37 12.10 3.85
N VAL A 50 0.75 11.41 3.59
CA VAL A 50 0.89 9.95 3.68
C VAL A 50 1.44 9.57 5.05
#